data_AF-A0A7V9UBY9-F1
#
_entry.id   AF-A0A7V9UBY9-F1
#
_cell.length_a   1.000
_cell.length_b   1.000
_cell.length_c   1.000
_cell.angle_alpha   90.00
_cell.angle_beta   90.00
_cell.angle_gamma   90.00
#
_symmetry.space_group_name_H-M   'P 1'
#
loop_
_entity.id
_entity.type
_entity.pdbx_description
1 polymer ?
#
loop_
_entity_poly.entity_id
_entity_poly.type
_entity_poly.pdbx_seq_one_letter_code
_entity_poly.pdbx_strand_id
1 'polypeptide(L)'
;MSWKRAMVPVAGTAVLAVSLVLLLPLLDLSLLSAAWANAAKAPGALIAVLALYLGAFLLRSFLWTRVLPGLSFSHALAALHVSLGGNHVLPLRLGEALRVSSVVRRAGVGFAPATASTIMLRAADILAVGTLAAALGPRIVGSVVGGHMWLL
;
A
#
# COMPACT_ATOMS: atom_id res chain seq x y z
N MET A 1 -34.00 -8.53 7.09
CA MET A 1 -32.78 -7.88 6.58
C MET A 1 -31.98 -7.40 7.80
N SER A 2 -30.85 -8.06 8.12
CA SER A 2 -30.33 -8.04 9.51
C SER A 2 -29.66 -6.72 9.89
N TRP A 3 -29.96 -6.23 11.10
CA TRP A 3 -29.41 -5.06 11.80
C TRP A 3 -27.90 -4.82 11.57
N LYS A 4 -27.12 -5.90 11.45
CA LYS A 4 -25.67 -5.86 11.15
C LYS A 4 -25.32 -5.18 9.82
N ARG A 5 -26.19 -5.25 8.80
CA ARG A 5 -25.97 -4.61 7.48
C ARG A 5 -26.14 -3.09 7.51
N ALA A 6 -26.95 -2.55 8.43
CA ALA A 6 -27.17 -1.11 8.57
C ALA A 6 -26.12 -0.44 9.48
N MET A 7 -25.56 -1.16 10.45
CA MET A 7 -24.54 -0.61 11.36
C MET A 7 -23.21 -0.27 10.68
N VAL A 8 -22.77 -1.09 9.72
CA VAL A 8 -21.48 -0.89 9.02
C VAL A 8 -21.42 0.45 8.27
N PRO A 9 -22.40 0.82 7.42
CA PRO A 9 -22.36 2.11 6.76
C PRO A 9 -22.49 3.27 7.74
N VAL A 10 -23.35 3.17 8.77
CA VAL A 10 -23.50 4.22 9.80
C VAL A 10 -22.20 4.45 10.56
N ALA A 11 -21.53 3.38 10.99
CA ALA A 11 -20.22 3.47 11.63
C ALA A 11 -19.16 4.04 10.68
N GLY A 12 -19.17 3.63 9.40
CA GLY A 12 -18.27 4.17 8.39
C GLY A 12 -18.46 5.67 8.16
N THR A 13 -19.71 6.14 8.06
CA THR A 13 -20.04 7.56 7.93
C THR A 13 -19.65 8.35 9.18
N ALA A 14 -19.87 7.79 10.38
CA ALA A 14 -19.45 8.43 11.63
C ALA A 14 -17.92 8.57 11.70
N VAL A 15 -17.17 7.52 11.36
CA VAL A 15 -15.69 7.56 11.31
C VAL A 15 -15.21 8.57 10.28
N LEU A 16 -15.84 8.62 9.10
CA LEU A 16 -15.52 9.63 8.07
C LEU A 16 -15.77 11.04 8.59
N ALA A 17 -16.94 11.29 9.19
CA ALA A 17 -17.29 12.60 9.74
C ALA A 17 -16.30 13.04 10.82
N VAL A 18 -15.95 12.16 11.76
CA VAL A 18 -14.94 12.43 12.79
C VAL A 18 -13.58 12.72 12.15
N SER A 19 -13.16 11.92 11.16
CA SER A 19 -11.89 12.12 10.46
C SER A 19 -11.85 13.48 9.76
N LEU A 20 -12.94 13.88 9.11
CA LEU A 20 -13.05 15.19 8.46
C LEU A 20 -13.00 16.34 9.48
N VAL A 21 -13.74 16.23 10.59
CA VAL A 21 -13.72 17.25 11.65
C VAL A 21 -12.31 17.41 12.24
N LEU A 22 -11.56 16.32 12.37
CA LEU A 22 -10.18 16.36 12.86
C LEU A 22 -9.17 16.88 11.81
N LEU A 23 -9.36 16.51 10.53
CA LEU A 23 -8.40 16.82 9.47
C LEU A 23 -8.60 18.20 8.84
N LEU A 24 -9.83 18.65 8.65
CA LEU A 24 -10.12 19.92 7.96
C LEU A 24 -9.48 21.13 8.64
N PRO A 25 -9.46 21.26 9.98
CA PRO A 25 -8.77 22.36 10.65
C PRO A 25 -7.24 22.32 10.49
N LEU A 26 -6.67 21.14 10.23
CA LEU A 26 -5.23 20.93 10.02
C LEU A 26 -4.82 21.14 8.56
N LEU A 27 -5.79 21.29 7.65
CA LEU A 27 -5.54 21.38 6.22
C LEU A 27 -5.16 22.82 5.84
N ASP A 28 -3.86 23.06 5.64
CA ASP A 28 -3.36 24.30 5.06
C ASP A 28 -3.19 24.17 3.54
N LEU A 29 -4.11 24.78 2.79
CA LEU A 29 -4.08 24.78 1.32
C LEU A 29 -2.86 25.52 0.76
N SER A 30 -2.32 26.49 1.50
CA SER A 30 -1.11 27.22 1.09
C SER A 30 0.10 26.28 1.13
N LEU A 31 0.24 25.47 2.19
CA LEU A 31 1.28 24.45 2.27
C LEU A 31 1.13 23.38 1.19
N LEU A 32 -0.11 22.97 0.89
CA LEU A 32 -0.37 21.99 -0.16
C LEU A 32 0.05 22.52 -1.54
N SER A 33 -0.31 23.78 -1.85
CA SER A 33 0.06 24.42 -3.12
C SER A 33 1.57 24.67 -3.22
N ALA A 34 2.24 25.03 -2.12
CA ALA A 34 3.69 25.17 -2.06
C ALA A 34 4.40 23.82 -2.28
N ALA A 35 3.93 22.74 -1.65
CA ALA A 35 4.45 21.40 -1.86
C ALA A 35 4.30 20.95 -3.31
N TRP A 36 3.15 21.21 -3.93
CA TRP A 36 2.92 20.94 -5.35
C TRP A 36 3.86 21.74 -6.26
N ALA A 37 3.99 23.05 -6.02
CA ALA A 37 4.90 23.90 -6.79
C ALA A 37 6.36 23.45 -6.65
N ASN A 38 6.77 23.01 -5.47
CA ASN A 38 8.12 22.48 -5.24
C ASN A 38 8.35 21.15 -5.96
N ALA A 39 7.37 20.24 -5.94
CA ALA A 39 7.45 18.99 -6.69
C ALA A 39 7.52 19.23 -8.20
N ALA A 40 6.72 20.17 -8.72
CA ALA A 40 6.71 20.54 -10.14
C ALA A 40 8.04 21.17 -10.60
N LYS A 41 8.73 21.90 -9.71
CA LYS A 41 10.08 22.45 -9.98
C LYS A 41 11.19 21.40 -9.93
N ALA A 42 10.92 20.19 -9.43
CA ALA A 42 11.89 19.11 -9.31
C ALA A 42 11.48 17.86 -10.14
N PRO A 43 11.36 17.98 -11.48
CA PRO A 43 10.85 16.90 -12.32
C PRO A 43 11.70 15.63 -12.24
N GLY A 44 13.02 15.76 -12.08
CA GLY A 44 13.91 14.61 -11.91
C GLY A 44 13.60 13.81 -10.64
N ALA A 45 13.36 14.48 -9.51
CA ALA A 45 13.00 13.82 -8.26
C ALA A 45 11.62 13.16 -8.35
N LEU A 46 10.64 13.83 -8.99
CA LEU A 46 9.32 13.27 -9.23
C LEU A 46 9.39 12.00 -10.09
N ILE A 47 10.13 12.04 -11.19
CA ILE A 47 10.36 10.88 -12.06
C ILE A 47 11.05 9.76 -11.28
N ALA A 48 12.07 10.07 -10.48
CA ALA A 48 12.77 9.08 -9.67
C ALA A 48 11.82 8.39 -8.67
N VAL A 49 10.98 9.14 -7.96
CA VAL A 49 9.99 8.59 -7.03
C VAL A 49 8.98 7.70 -7.77
N LEU A 50 8.44 8.15 -8.91
CA LEU A 50 7.52 7.37 -9.72
C LEU A 50 8.17 6.10 -10.29
N ALA A 51 9.42 6.19 -10.73
CA ALA A 51 10.19 5.07 -11.24
C ALA A 51 10.50 4.03 -10.14
N LEU A 52 10.88 4.49 -8.95
CA LEU A 52 11.07 3.62 -7.78
C LEU A 52 9.77 2.95 -7.36
N TYR A 53 8.67 3.70 -7.35
CA TYR A 53 7.34 3.18 -7.04
C TYR A 53 6.92 2.11 -8.06
N LEU A 54 7.06 2.38 -9.36
CA LEU A 54 6.83 1.40 -10.41
C LEU A 54 7.75 0.19 -10.29
N GLY A 55 9.04 0.42 -10.05
CA GLY A 55 10.06 -0.61 -9.83
C GLY A 55 9.69 -1.56 -8.70
N ALA A 56 9.07 -1.07 -7.63
CA ALA A 56 8.58 -1.92 -6.54
C ALA A 56 7.50 -2.91 -7.01
N PHE A 57 6.58 -2.51 -7.91
CA PHE A 57 5.59 -3.43 -8.49
C PHE A 57 6.25 -4.47 -9.40
N LEU A 58 7.22 -4.06 -10.21
CA LEU A 58 7.95 -4.97 -11.08
C LEU A 58 8.73 -6.00 -10.26
N LEU A 59 9.48 -5.55 -9.25
CA LEU A 59 10.22 -6.43 -8.35
C LEU A 59 9.30 -7.40 -7.62
N ARG A 60 8.20 -6.91 -7.05
CA ARG A 60 7.22 -7.77 -6.36
C ARG A 60 6.61 -8.80 -7.31
N SER A 61 6.29 -8.41 -8.54
CA SER A 61 5.76 -9.33 -9.56
C SER A 61 6.78 -10.41 -9.89
N PHE A 62 8.04 -10.03 -10.10
CA PHE A 62 9.14 -10.94 -10.38
C PHE A 62 9.38 -11.92 -9.23
N LEU A 63 9.47 -11.43 -7.99
CA LEU A 63 9.66 -12.32 -6.83
C LEU A 63 8.50 -13.29 -6.68
N TRP A 64 7.28 -12.86 -6.99
CA TRP A 64 6.12 -13.73 -6.89
C TRP A 64 6.13 -14.88 -7.91
N THR A 65 6.61 -14.65 -9.14
CA THR A 65 6.77 -15.75 -10.12
C THR A 65 7.85 -16.75 -9.70
N ARG A 66 8.83 -16.32 -8.88
CA ARG A 66 9.85 -17.22 -8.33
C ARG A 66 9.33 -18.09 -7.19
N VAL A 67 8.41 -17.55 -6.38
CA VAL A 67 7.81 -18.25 -5.22
C VAL A 67 6.63 -19.14 -5.64
N LEU A 68 5.90 -18.77 -6.68
CA LEU A 68 4.73 -19.51 -7.16
C LEU A 68 4.98 -20.05 -8.58
N PRO A 69 5.50 -21.29 -8.70
CA PRO A 69 5.67 -21.95 -10.00
C PRO A 69 4.36 -21.99 -10.79
N GLY A 70 4.43 -21.72 -12.09
CA GLY A 70 3.25 -21.64 -12.97
C GLY A 70 2.61 -20.25 -13.07
N LEU A 71 3.03 -19.28 -12.26
CA LEU A 71 2.61 -17.88 -12.40
C LEU A 71 3.49 -17.14 -13.41
N SER A 72 2.89 -16.64 -14.50
CA SER A 72 3.59 -15.76 -15.43
C SER A 72 3.75 -14.34 -14.87
N PHE A 73 4.80 -13.64 -15.30
CA PHE A 73 5.06 -12.27 -14.86
C PHE A 73 3.90 -11.32 -15.17
N SER A 74 3.32 -11.41 -16.37
CA SER A 74 2.18 -10.59 -16.78
C SER A 74 0.95 -10.81 -15.90
N HIS A 75 0.69 -12.07 -15.51
CA HIS A 75 -0.40 -12.37 -14.58
C HIS A 75 -0.13 -11.86 -13.16
N ALA A 76 1.11 -11.98 -12.68
CA ALA A 76 1.53 -11.42 -11.40
C ALA A 76 1.35 -9.89 -11.37
N LEU A 77 1.82 -9.19 -12.41
CA LEU A 77 1.73 -7.75 -12.54
C LEU A 77 0.27 -7.27 -12.63
N ALA A 78 -0.55 -7.95 -13.44
CA ALA A 78 -1.97 -7.64 -13.55
C ALA A 78 -2.71 -7.84 -12.21
N ALA A 79 -2.40 -8.91 -11.49
CA ALA A 79 -3.02 -9.17 -10.18
C ALA A 79 -2.63 -8.11 -9.14
N LEU A 80 -1.40 -7.61 -9.15
CA LEU A 80 -0.98 -6.51 -8.27
C LEU A 80 -1.72 -5.20 -8.59
N HIS A 81 -1.91 -4.87 -9.86
CA HIS A 81 -2.65 -3.65 -10.23
C HIS A 81 -4.14 -3.76 -9.90
N VAL A 82 -4.75 -4.94 -10.11
CA VAL A 82 -6.13 -5.20 -9.68
C VAL A 82 -6.24 -5.10 -8.15
N SER A 83 -5.26 -5.64 -7.43
CA SER A 83 -5.17 -5.53 -5.97
C SER A 83 -5.05 -4.08 -5.51
N LEU A 84 -4.22 -3.28 -6.20
CA LEU A 84 -4.05 -1.85 -5.93
C LEU A 84 -5.38 -1.12 -6.10
N GLY A 85 -6.04 -1.25 -7.25
CA GLY A 85 -7.35 -0.64 -7.48
C GLY A 85 -8.41 -1.11 -6.48
N GLY A 86 -8.42 -2.41 -6.21
CA GLY A 86 -9.28 -3.02 -5.20
C GLY A 86 -9.11 -2.43 -3.80
N ASN A 87 -7.87 -2.19 -3.37
CA ASN A 87 -7.58 -1.60 -2.07
C ASN A 87 -8.00 -0.11 -1.96
N HIS A 88 -8.11 0.60 -3.09
CA HIS A 88 -8.57 2.00 -3.10
C HIS A 88 -10.09 2.13 -3.23
N VAL A 89 -10.76 1.15 -3.84
CA VAL A 89 -12.21 1.20 -4.09
C VAL A 89 -13.00 0.41 -3.05
N LEU A 90 -12.49 -0.75 -2.61
CA LEU A 90 -13.21 -1.65 -1.72
C LEU A 90 -12.84 -1.41 -0.25
N PRO A 91 -13.82 -1.51 0.67
CA PRO A 91 -13.55 -1.45 2.10
C PRO A 91 -12.70 -2.65 2.55
N LEU A 92 -12.09 -2.55 3.74
CA LEU A 92 -11.39 -3.65 4.43
C LEU A 92 -10.15 -4.23 3.70
N ARG A 93 -9.50 -3.46 2.81
CA ARG A 93 -8.30 -3.92 2.07
C ARG A 93 -8.52 -5.23 1.31
N LEU A 94 -9.73 -5.39 0.75
CA LEU A 94 -10.12 -6.56 -0.06
C LEU A 94 -9.32 -6.71 -1.36
N GLY A 95 -8.44 -5.77 -1.69
CA GLY A 95 -7.49 -5.91 -2.79
C GLY A 95 -6.60 -7.14 -2.64
N GLU A 96 -6.30 -7.61 -1.43
CA GLU A 96 -5.50 -8.85 -1.27
C GLU A 96 -6.29 -10.10 -1.71
N ALA A 97 -7.59 -10.16 -1.43
CA ALA A 97 -8.45 -11.23 -1.92
C ALA A 97 -8.57 -11.20 -3.45
N LEU A 98 -8.60 -10.00 -4.04
CA LEU A 98 -8.58 -9.82 -5.49
C LEU A 98 -7.26 -10.26 -6.12
N ARG A 99 -6.14 -10.07 -5.42
CA ARG A 99 -4.83 -10.52 -5.87
C ARG A 99 -4.82 -12.04 -6.05
N VAL A 100 -5.25 -12.77 -5.02
CA VAL A 100 -5.30 -14.25 -5.04
C VAL A 100 -6.30 -14.75 -6.08
N SER A 101 -7.53 -14.22 -6.07
CA SER A 101 -8.58 -14.68 -7.00
C SER A 101 -8.25 -14.37 -8.46
N SER A 102 -7.61 -13.23 -8.75
CA SER A 102 -7.14 -12.90 -10.11
C SER A 102 -6.11 -13.92 -10.61
N VAL A 103 -5.15 -14.30 -9.77
CA VAL A 103 -4.11 -15.28 -10.15
C VAL A 103 -4.69 -16.68 -10.31
N VAL A 104 -5.53 -17.13 -9.39
CA VAL A 104 -6.19 -18.45 -9.50
C VAL A 104 -7.01 -18.54 -10.79
N ARG A 105 -7.75 -17.48 -11.13
CA ARG A 105 -8.59 -17.45 -12.32
C ARG A 105 -7.79 -17.33 -13.62
N ARG A 106 -6.72 -16.54 -13.66
CA ARG A 106 -5.97 -16.24 -14.90
C ARG A 106 -4.81 -17.18 -15.17
N ALA A 107 -4.14 -17.66 -14.13
CA ALA A 107 -2.98 -18.54 -14.25
C ALA A 107 -3.30 -20.02 -13.99
N GLY A 108 -4.52 -20.35 -13.53
CA GLY A 108 -4.93 -21.73 -13.26
C GLY A 108 -4.19 -22.38 -12.08
N VAL A 109 -3.49 -21.59 -11.27
CA VAL A 109 -2.78 -22.08 -10.08
C VAL A 109 -3.77 -22.37 -8.95
N GLY A 110 -3.43 -23.33 -8.09
CA GLY A 110 -4.26 -23.70 -6.95
C GLY A 110 -4.47 -22.53 -5.96
N PHE A 111 -5.64 -22.48 -5.34
CA PHE A 111 -5.98 -21.45 -4.35
C PHE A 111 -5.06 -21.45 -3.12
N ALA A 112 -4.74 -22.64 -2.60
CA ALA A 112 -3.85 -22.80 -1.46
C ALA A 112 -2.43 -22.25 -1.72
N PRO A 113 -1.70 -22.65 -2.79
CA PRO A 113 -0.37 -22.12 -3.07
C PRO A 113 -0.39 -20.62 -3.43
N ALA A 114 -1.44 -20.13 -4.11
CA ALA A 114 -1.60 -18.70 -4.37
C ALA A 114 -1.76 -17.88 -3.08
N THR A 115 -2.55 -18.38 -2.12
CA THR A 115 -2.75 -17.73 -0.83
C THR A 115 -1.50 -17.79 0.03
N ALA A 116 -0.87 -18.96 0.13
CA ALA A 116 0.33 -19.17 0.94
C ALA A 116 1.50 -18.30 0.46
N SER A 117 1.77 -18.28 -0.85
CA SER A 117 2.82 -17.43 -1.44
C SER A 117 2.55 -15.93 -1.20
N THR A 118 1.29 -15.52 -1.27
CA THR A 118 0.88 -14.13 -1.01
C THR A 118 1.13 -13.73 0.45
N ILE A 119 0.70 -14.55 1.41
CA ILE A 119 0.93 -14.31 2.85
C ILE A 119 2.43 -14.27 3.15
N MET A 120 3.19 -15.24 2.62
CA MET A 120 4.63 -15.34 2.83
C MET A 120 5.37 -14.08 2.34
N LEU A 121 5.09 -13.63 1.11
CA LEU A 121 5.69 -12.41 0.57
C LEU A 121 5.27 -11.17 1.35
N ARG A 122 4.04 -11.14 1.88
CA ARG A 122 3.57 -10.01 2.69
C ARG A 122 4.25 -9.96 4.05
N ALA A 123 4.47 -11.10 4.68
CA ALA A 123 5.25 -11.19 5.91
C ALA A 123 6.69 -10.74 5.66
N ALA A 124 7.31 -11.16 4.56
CA ALA A 124 8.63 -10.72 4.17
C ALA A 124 8.70 -9.19 3.94
N ASP A 125 7.70 -8.60 3.27
CA ASP A 125 7.61 -7.13 3.10
C ASP A 125 7.55 -6.40 4.45
N ILE A 126 6.73 -6.90 5.40
CA ILE A 126 6.58 -6.29 6.72
C ILE A 126 7.90 -6.39 7.50
N LEU A 127 8.56 -7.55 7.47
CA LEU A 127 9.87 -7.73 8.11
C LEU A 127 10.93 -6.83 7.49
N ALA A 128 10.95 -6.71 6.15
CA ALA A 128 11.88 -5.84 5.44
C ALA A 128 11.67 -4.36 5.82
N VAL A 129 10.42 -3.88 5.77
CA VAL A 129 10.09 -2.51 6.16
C VAL A 129 10.38 -2.26 7.63
N GLY A 130 10.04 -3.20 8.51
CA GLY A 130 10.35 -3.11 9.94
C GLY A 130 11.85 -3.04 10.21
N THR A 131 12.65 -3.83 9.50
CA THR A 131 14.11 -3.82 9.60
C THR A 131 14.70 -2.51 9.07
N LEU A 132 14.21 -2.02 7.93
CA LEU A 132 14.63 -0.73 7.37
C LEU A 132 14.27 0.42 8.32
N ALA A 133 13.07 0.42 8.88
CA ALA A 133 12.63 1.42 9.85
C ALA A 133 13.48 1.39 11.12
N ALA A 134 13.80 0.20 11.65
CA ALA A 134 14.66 0.07 12.82
C ALA A 134 16.10 0.53 12.56
N ALA A 135 16.65 0.24 11.38
CA ALA A 135 18.02 0.59 11.02
C ALA A 135 18.20 2.07 10.64
N LEU A 136 17.25 2.63 9.88
CA LEU A 136 17.36 3.98 9.30
C LEU A 136 16.55 5.03 10.06
N GLY A 137 15.49 4.61 10.75
CA GLY A 137 14.59 5.49 11.49
C GLY A 137 15.28 6.44 12.47
N PRO A 138 16.24 5.99 13.31
CA PRO A 138 16.92 6.89 14.24
C PRO A 138 17.65 8.05 13.55
N ARG A 139 18.28 7.77 12.40
CA ARG A 139 19.03 8.78 11.63
C ARG A 139 18.09 9.76 10.94
N ILE A 140 17.02 9.26 10.33
CA ILE A 140 16.06 10.08 9.59
C ILE A 140 15.28 10.99 10.56
N VAL A 141 14.75 10.43 11.66
CA VAL A 141 14.00 11.21 12.66
C VAL A 141 14.89 12.25 13.32
N GLY A 142 16.14 11.90 13.66
CA GLY A 142 17.12 12.85 14.19
C GLY A 142 17.38 14.03 13.25
N SER A 143 17.40 13.79 11.93
CA SER A 143 17.66 14.84 10.92
C SER A 143 16.46 15.76 10.63
N VAL A 144 15.23 15.30 10.91
CA VAL A 144 14.01 16.04 10.55
C VAL A 144 13.35 16.69 11.78
N VAL A 145 13.43 16.05 12.95
CA VAL A 145 12.65 16.41 14.14
C VAL A 145 13.52 16.75 15.36
N GLY A 146 14.82 16.42 15.31
CA GLY A 146 15.75 16.54 16.44
C GLY A 146 15.82 15.24 17.26
N GLY A 147 17.04 14.86 17.70
CA GLY A 147 17.37 13.51 18.19
C GLY A 147 16.65 13.01 19.45
N HIS A 148 15.85 13.84 20.11
CA HIS A 148 15.23 13.53 21.40
C HIS A 148 13.85 12.85 21.32
N MET A 149 13.21 12.80 20.14
CA MET A 149 11.88 12.19 19.97
C MET A 149 11.88 10.72 19.54
N TRP A 150 13.04 10.08 19.36
CA TRP A 150 13.08 8.69 18.87
C TRP A 150 12.62 7.62 19.90
N LEU A 151 12.61 7.95 21.19
CA LEU A 151 12.29 7.01 22.29
C LEU A 151 10.90 7.23 22.92
N LEU A 152 10.12 8.19 22.42
CA LEU A 152 8.71 8.44 22.81
C LEU A 152 7.77 7.80 21.78
#